data_AF-A0A3C1FJY4-F1
#
_entry.id   AF-A0A3C1FJY4-F1
#
_cell.length_a   1.000
_cell.length_b   1.000
_cell.length_c   1.000
_cell.angle_alpha   90.00
_cell.angle_beta   90.00
_cell.angle_gamma   90.00
#
_symmetry.space_group_name_H-M   'P 1'
#
loop_
_entity.id
_entity.type
_entity.pdbx_description
1 polymer ?
#
loop_
_entity_poly.entity_id
_entity_poly.type
_entity_poly.pdbx_seq_one_letter_code
_entity_poly.pdbx_strand_id
1 'polypeptide(L)'
;PETVLWCADHAYPYIGLGTSLGPTADLWDFYADQAAKHGYQAGSENFGYLIPTFLAETEEKAQELGRNFVYGGGQNAFSRPEHTLPPGYNSKNAIRMLAKQPGGSWLGINREKLNAEGGAAADDVNYDEVRKKLVAGFEKAQRNHQILIGTPDTVIPKVKQILDVIRPGVFTFFAVQGPVGNEDRMTSLRLLGEHVVPAIRDYAKEIGLKDPFTRLPGKQKLTSGVQRDPVVDRDALKHIKFEA
;
A
#
# COMPACT_ATOMS: atom_id res chain seq x y z
N PRO A 1 6.31 -5.79 -13.67
CA PRO A 1 5.90 -4.36 -13.74
C PRO A 1 5.22 -3.99 -15.06
N GLU A 2 4.49 -4.93 -15.66
CA GLU A 2 3.85 -4.79 -16.97
C GLU A 2 2.61 -3.90 -16.89
N THR A 3 1.83 -4.00 -15.81
CA THR A 3 0.70 -3.10 -15.56
C THR A 3 1.17 -1.65 -15.41
N VAL A 4 2.30 -1.41 -14.73
CA VAL A 4 2.82 -0.06 -14.54
C VAL A 4 3.33 0.54 -15.84
N LEU A 5 4.00 -0.28 -16.66
CA LEU A 5 4.38 0.11 -18.02
C LEU A 5 3.14 0.50 -18.83
N TRP A 6 2.13 -0.37 -18.88
CA TRP A 6 0.88 -0.09 -19.60
C TRP A 6 0.20 1.19 -19.11
N CYS A 7 0.13 1.39 -17.79
CA CYS A 7 -0.43 2.61 -17.20
C CYS A 7 0.39 3.85 -17.59
N ALA A 8 1.72 3.76 -17.61
CA ALA A 8 2.58 4.88 -18.02
C ALA A 8 2.41 5.21 -19.51
N ASP A 9 2.36 4.21 -20.39
CA ASP A 9 2.22 4.41 -21.84
C ASP A 9 0.89 5.11 -22.20
N HIS A 10 -0.14 4.91 -21.39
CA HIS A 10 -1.50 5.46 -21.59
C HIS A 10 -1.85 6.59 -20.62
N ALA A 11 -0.91 6.99 -19.76
CA ALA A 11 -1.11 7.95 -18.67
C ALA A 11 -2.27 7.60 -17.72
N TYR A 12 -2.57 6.31 -17.50
CA TYR A 12 -3.53 5.90 -16.49
C TYR A 12 -2.94 6.04 -15.09
N PRO A 13 -3.71 6.57 -14.11
CA PRO A 13 -3.29 6.53 -12.72
C PRO A 13 -3.05 5.10 -12.25
N TYR A 14 -1.92 4.87 -11.59
CA TYR A 14 -1.59 3.58 -11.01
C TYR A 14 -1.74 3.63 -9.48
N ILE A 15 -2.43 2.64 -8.90
CA ILE A 15 -2.68 2.58 -7.45
C ILE A 15 -1.83 1.48 -6.82
N GLY A 16 -0.91 1.86 -5.93
CA GLY A 16 -0.16 0.95 -5.08
C GLY A 16 -1.00 0.47 -3.90
N LEU A 17 -0.98 -0.83 -3.62
CA LEU A 17 -1.84 -1.47 -2.61
C LEU A 17 -1.05 -1.84 -1.35
N GLY A 18 -0.90 -0.91 -0.40
CA GLY A 18 -0.26 -1.15 0.90
C GLY A 18 1.18 -1.66 0.81
N THR A 19 1.86 -1.40 -0.31
CA THR A 19 3.22 -1.85 -0.58
C THR A 19 4.24 -1.03 0.21
N SER A 20 5.33 -1.64 0.65
CA SER A 20 6.40 -0.91 1.36
C SER A 20 6.84 0.34 0.58
N LEU A 21 7.13 1.45 1.28
CA LEU A 21 7.34 2.75 0.64
C LEU A 21 8.55 2.77 -0.30
N GLY A 22 9.64 2.07 0.02
CA GLY A 22 10.82 1.96 -0.87
C GLY A 22 10.49 1.34 -2.23
N PRO A 23 9.96 0.10 -2.28
CA PRO A 23 9.47 -0.51 -3.52
C PRO A 23 8.40 0.32 -4.26
N THR A 24 7.51 0.99 -3.53
CA THR A 24 6.51 1.89 -4.14
C THR A 24 7.19 3.07 -4.83
N ALA A 25 8.19 3.67 -4.19
CA ALA A 25 8.97 4.75 -4.75
C ALA A 25 9.75 4.32 -6.01
N ASP A 26 10.35 3.12 -6.00
CA ASP A 26 11.03 2.56 -7.19
C ASP A 26 10.04 2.36 -8.34
N LEU A 27 8.81 1.99 -8.03
CA LEU A 27 7.74 1.82 -9.01
C LEU A 27 7.26 3.15 -9.60
N TRP A 28 7.23 4.22 -8.79
CA TRP A 28 6.85 5.56 -9.23
C TRP A 28 7.93 6.14 -10.15
N ASP A 29 9.20 5.97 -9.79
CA ASP A 29 10.33 6.34 -10.65
C ASP A 29 10.27 5.57 -11.97
N PHE A 30 10.00 4.26 -11.94
CA PHE A 30 9.81 3.48 -13.15
C PHE A 30 8.67 4.00 -14.02
N TYR A 31 7.50 4.30 -13.44
CA TYR A 31 6.38 4.90 -14.18
C TYR A 31 6.80 6.23 -14.81
N ALA A 32 7.44 7.11 -14.03
CA ALA A 32 7.84 8.44 -14.49
C ALA A 32 8.91 8.38 -15.60
N ASP A 33 9.82 7.42 -15.55
CA ASP A 33 10.80 7.18 -16.60
C ASP A 33 10.15 6.70 -17.90
N GLN A 34 9.10 5.88 -17.83
CA GLN A 34 8.33 5.50 -19.01
C GLN A 34 7.49 6.66 -19.53
N ALA A 35 6.81 7.40 -18.65
CA ALA A 35 6.06 8.60 -18.99
C ALA A 35 6.89 9.61 -19.80
N ALA A 36 8.14 9.84 -19.38
CA ALA A 36 9.07 10.73 -20.06
C ALA A 36 9.37 10.29 -21.51
N LYS A 37 9.49 8.98 -21.77
CA LYS A 37 9.66 8.43 -23.13
C LYS A 37 8.42 8.64 -24.01
N HIS A 38 7.25 8.72 -23.39
CA HIS A 38 5.98 9.03 -24.03
C HIS A 38 5.68 10.54 -24.10
N GLY A 39 6.65 11.39 -23.73
CA GLY A 39 6.59 12.84 -23.94
C GLY A 39 5.75 13.60 -22.92
N TYR A 40 5.52 13.03 -21.72
CA TYR A 40 4.82 13.72 -20.64
C TYR A 40 5.54 13.60 -19.30
N GLN A 41 5.36 14.63 -18.47
CA GLN A 41 5.85 14.70 -17.11
C GLN A 41 4.82 14.05 -16.19
N ALA A 42 5.17 12.93 -15.57
CA ALA A 42 4.34 12.33 -14.52
C ALA A 42 4.33 13.23 -13.27
N GLY A 43 3.16 13.33 -12.64
CA GLY A 43 2.96 14.04 -11.38
C GLY A 43 2.08 13.23 -10.42
N SER A 44 1.75 13.82 -9.26
CA SER A 44 0.92 13.16 -8.25
C SER A 44 -0.41 12.62 -8.80
N GLU A 45 -1.01 13.25 -9.81
CA GLU A 45 -2.23 12.81 -10.48
C GLU A 45 -2.10 11.43 -11.14
N ASN A 46 -0.88 10.98 -11.44
CA ASN A 46 -0.62 9.67 -12.02
C ASN A 46 -0.55 8.57 -10.94
N PHE A 47 -0.57 8.93 -9.66
CA PHE A 47 -0.26 8.01 -8.57
C PHE A 47 -1.38 7.94 -7.54
N GLY A 48 -1.77 6.73 -7.22
CA GLY A 48 -2.64 6.41 -6.10
C GLY A 48 -1.97 5.50 -5.09
N TYR A 49 -2.39 5.60 -3.83
CA TYR A 49 -1.93 4.70 -2.79
C TYR A 49 -3.09 4.31 -1.87
N LEU A 50 -3.18 3.02 -1.58
CA LEU A 50 -4.15 2.45 -0.67
C LEU A 50 -3.45 1.96 0.59
N ILE A 51 -4.00 2.26 1.75
CA ILE A 51 -3.44 1.86 3.05
C ILE A 51 -4.51 1.23 3.95
N PRO A 52 -4.31 -0.01 4.45
CA PRO A 52 -5.11 -0.58 5.53
C PRO A 52 -5.15 0.35 6.74
N THR A 53 -6.35 0.69 7.21
CA THR A 53 -6.52 1.67 8.28
C THR A 53 -7.71 1.33 9.15
N PHE A 54 -7.54 1.49 10.46
CA PHE A 54 -8.63 1.40 11.44
C PHE A 54 -8.45 2.46 12.53
N LEU A 55 -9.55 3.15 12.85
CA LEU A 55 -9.57 4.17 13.88
C LEU A 55 -10.55 3.84 14.98
N ALA A 56 -10.16 4.18 16.20
CA ALA A 56 -11.07 4.21 17.34
C ALA A 56 -10.85 5.50 18.16
N GLU A 57 -11.72 5.69 19.15
CA GLU A 57 -11.70 6.86 20.03
C GLU A 57 -10.47 6.88 20.95
N THR A 58 -9.94 5.70 21.30
CA THR A 58 -8.71 5.55 22.09
C THR A 58 -7.73 4.62 21.41
N GLU A 59 -6.45 4.75 21.77
CA GLU A 59 -5.39 3.91 21.20
C GLU A 59 -5.57 2.44 21.61
N GLU A 60 -5.97 2.18 22.85
CA GLU A 60 -6.20 0.82 23.35
C GLU A 60 -7.30 0.11 22.54
N LYS A 61 -8.43 0.80 22.32
CA LYS A 61 -9.54 0.26 21.53
C LYS A 61 -9.15 0.08 20.06
N ALA A 62 -8.37 1.01 19.50
CA ALA A 62 -7.88 0.92 18.13
C ALA A 62 -7.00 -0.32 17.96
N GLN A 63 -6.04 -0.55 18.86
CA GLN A 63 -5.16 -1.72 18.82
C GLN A 63 -5.93 -3.02 19.05
N GLU A 64 -6.89 -3.03 19.98
CA GLU A 64 -7.75 -4.18 20.22
C GLU A 64 -8.53 -4.58 18.96
N LEU A 65 -9.24 -3.65 18.33
CA LEU A 65 -10.10 -3.99 17.21
C LEU A 65 -9.31 -4.11 15.89
N GLY A 66 -8.27 -3.29 15.72
CA GLY A 66 -7.39 -3.27 14.57
C GLY A 66 -6.60 -4.57 14.38
N ARG A 67 -6.30 -5.30 15.46
CA ARG A 67 -5.66 -6.64 15.38
C ARG A 67 -6.46 -7.61 14.52
N ASN A 68 -7.77 -7.39 14.35
CA ASN A 68 -8.64 -8.26 13.56
C ASN A 68 -8.36 -8.23 12.06
N PHE A 69 -7.56 -7.28 11.55
CA PHE A 69 -6.99 -7.37 10.20
C PHE A 69 -6.28 -8.70 9.94
N VAL A 70 -5.67 -9.31 10.97
CA VAL A 70 -5.06 -10.65 10.91
C VAL A 70 -6.06 -11.72 10.43
N TYR A 71 -7.33 -11.60 10.83
CA TYR A 71 -8.39 -12.55 10.55
C TYR A 71 -9.29 -12.13 9.39
N GLY A 72 -8.97 -11.02 8.72
CA GLY A 72 -9.82 -10.40 7.71
C GLY A 72 -9.85 -11.02 6.33
N GLY A 73 -9.13 -12.12 6.11
CA GLY A 73 -9.14 -12.80 4.83
C GLY A 73 -8.15 -12.23 3.80
N GLY A 74 -7.10 -11.53 4.24
CA GLY A 74 -5.92 -11.36 3.39
C GLY A 74 -5.46 -12.73 2.88
N GLN A 75 -5.07 -12.83 1.60
CA GLN A 75 -4.63 -14.07 0.92
C GLN A 75 -3.61 -14.88 1.73
N ASN A 76 -2.88 -14.22 2.64
CA ASN A 76 -2.02 -14.83 3.67
C ASN A 76 -2.70 -15.88 4.55
N ALA A 77 -3.90 -15.60 5.08
CA ALA A 77 -4.42 -16.32 6.23
C ALA A 77 -5.16 -17.62 5.88
N PHE A 78 -5.79 -17.74 4.70
CA PHE A 78 -6.71 -18.87 4.45
C PHE A 78 -6.72 -19.46 3.03
N SER A 79 -5.99 -18.86 2.07
CA SER A 79 -6.01 -19.35 0.69
C SER A 79 -4.81 -20.26 0.41
N ARG A 80 -5.10 -21.44 -0.16
CA ARG A 80 -4.08 -22.34 -0.72
C ARG A 80 -3.30 -21.65 -1.83
N PRO A 81 -2.01 -21.98 -2.05
CA PRO A 81 -1.17 -21.35 -3.06
C PRO A 81 -1.84 -21.25 -4.44
N GLU A 82 -2.53 -22.32 -4.87
CA GLU A 82 -3.18 -22.42 -6.18
C GLU A 82 -4.32 -21.40 -6.36
N HIS A 83 -4.93 -20.95 -5.26
CA HIS A 83 -5.99 -19.94 -5.26
C HIS A 83 -5.45 -18.51 -5.12
N THR A 84 -4.16 -18.35 -4.79
CA THR A 84 -3.52 -17.04 -4.63
C THR A 84 -2.76 -16.56 -5.87
N LEU A 85 -2.42 -17.50 -6.77
CA LEU A 85 -1.64 -17.24 -7.98
C LEU A 85 -2.29 -17.91 -9.20
N PRO A 86 -3.48 -17.48 -9.65
CA PRO A 86 -4.10 -18.08 -10.81
C PRO A 86 -3.21 -17.93 -12.06
N PRO A 87 -3.22 -18.89 -13.01
CA PRO A 87 -2.44 -18.80 -14.23
C PRO A 87 -2.64 -17.46 -14.95
N GLY A 88 -1.54 -16.77 -15.25
CA GLY A 88 -1.56 -15.47 -15.93
C GLY A 88 -1.74 -14.24 -15.02
N TYR A 89 -1.96 -14.43 -13.71
CA TYR A 89 -2.12 -13.30 -12.78
C TYR A 89 -0.85 -12.46 -12.61
N ASN A 90 0.32 -13.12 -12.56
CA ASN A 90 1.63 -12.47 -12.52
C ASN A 90 2.47 -12.85 -13.73
N SER A 91 3.28 -11.93 -14.22
CA SER A 91 4.26 -12.24 -15.25
C SER A 91 5.36 -13.15 -14.71
N LYS A 92 6.03 -13.90 -15.60
CA LYS A 92 7.18 -14.74 -15.23
C LYS A 92 8.28 -13.94 -14.51
N ASN A 93 8.46 -12.67 -14.88
CA ASN A 93 9.44 -11.81 -14.24
C ASN A 93 8.99 -11.36 -12.84
N ALA A 94 7.71 -10.98 -12.68
CA ALA A 94 7.12 -10.64 -11.39
C ALA A 94 7.23 -11.81 -10.38
N ILE A 95 6.95 -13.04 -10.82
CA ILE A 95 7.11 -14.24 -9.99
C ILE A 95 8.55 -14.42 -9.53
N ARG A 96 9.54 -14.24 -10.42
CA ARG A 96 10.98 -14.32 -10.07
C ARG A 96 11.41 -13.25 -9.07
N MET A 97 10.82 -12.05 -9.14
CA MET A 97 11.11 -10.98 -8.18
C MET A 97 10.47 -11.28 -6.81
N LEU A 98 9.22 -11.72 -6.78
CA LEU A 98 8.51 -12.11 -5.56
C LEU A 98 9.21 -13.28 -4.84
N ALA A 99 9.74 -14.25 -5.58
CA ALA A 99 10.51 -15.36 -5.02
C ALA A 99 11.80 -14.91 -4.30
N LYS A 100 12.34 -13.72 -4.66
CA LYS A 100 13.55 -13.15 -4.07
C LYS A 100 13.27 -12.20 -2.90
N GLN A 101 12.02 -11.75 -2.71
CA GLN A 101 11.69 -10.83 -1.63
C GLN A 101 11.58 -11.56 -0.27
N PRO A 102 12.28 -11.08 0.77
CA PRO A 102 12.10 -11.58 2.12
C PRO A 102 10.78 -11.02 2.68
N GLY A 103 9.79 -11.89 2.84
CA GLY A 103 8.46 -11.52 3.34
C GLY A 103 7.43 -11.32 2.21
N GLY A 104 6.17 -11.61 2.52
CA GLY A 104 5.08 -11.47 1.57
C GLY A 104 4.57 -10.04 1.48
N SER A 105 4.03 -9.68 0.31
CA SER A 105 3.15 -8.53 0.15
C SER A 105 1.93 -8.64 1.10
N TRP A 106 1.15 -7.57 1.28
CA TRP A 106 -0.21 -7.66 1.86
C TRP A 106 -1.07 -8.73 1.15
N LEU A 107 -0.79 -8.99 -0.14
CA LEU A 107 -1.36 -10.08 -0.95
C LEU A 107 -0.83 -11.48 -0.57
N GLY A 108 0.06 -11.58 0.40
CA GLY A 108 0.51 -12.84 0.97
C GLY A 108 1.27 -13.79 0.07
N ILE A 109 1.77 -13.28 -1.05
CA ILE A 109 2.67 -14.03 -1.92
C ILE A 109 4.06 -13.93 -1.30
N ASN A 110 4.51 -15.03 -0.69
CA ASN A 110 5.87 -15.17 -0.18
C ASN A 110 6.54 -16.42 -0.79
N ARG A 111 7.85 -16.51 -0.64
CA ARG A 111 8.65 -17.66 -1.12
C ARG A 111 8.15 -19.00 -0.59
N GLU A 112 7.66 -19.06 0.64
CA GLU A 112 7.14 -20.29 1.24
C GLU A 112 5.87 -20.77 0.52
N LYS A 113 4.92 -19.88 0.22
CA LYS A 113 3.73 -20.21 -0.58
C LYS A 113 4.06 -20.57 -2.02
N LEU A 114 5.03 -19.89 -2.63
CA LEU A 114 5.51 -20.22 -3.98
C LEU A 114 6.18 -21.60 -4.03
N ASN A 115 6.84 -22.02 -2.95
CA ASN A 115 7.50 -23.33 -2.86
C ASN A 115 6.56 -24.44 -2.34
N ALA A 116 5.39 -24.09 -1.81
CA ALA A 116 4.42 -25.03 -1.23
C ALA A 116 3.58 -25.78 -2.27
N GLU A 117 3.90 -25.70 -3.56
CA GLU A 117 3.28 -26.49 -4.65
C GLU A 117 3.43 -28.03 -4.46
N GLY A 118 4.18 -28.48 -3.45
CA GLY A 118 4.40 -29.89 -3.12
C GLY A 118 3.57 -30.39 -1.93
N GLY A 119 2.25 -30.51 -2.07
CA GLY A 119 1.44 -31.57 -1.45
C GLY A 119 1.58 -31.88 0.05
N ALA A 120 1.89 -30.91 0.93
CA ALA A 120 1.83 -31.16 2.36
C ALA A 120 0.37 -31.39 2.79
N ALA A 121 0.08 -32.58 3.32
CA ALA A 121 -1.25 -32.95 3.81
C ALA A 121 -1.76 -31.93 4.84
N ALA A 122 -3.06 -31.62 4.77
CA ALA A 122 -3.72 -30.60 5.59
C ALA A 122 -3.77 -30.93 7.09
N ASP A 123 -3.27 -32.09 7.51
CA ASP A 123 -3.59 -32.70 8.81
C ASP A 123 -2.61 -32.33 9.94
N ASP A 124 -1.48 -31.67 9.65
CA ASP A 124 -0.45 -31.31 10.65
C ASP A 124 -0.18 -29.78 10.76
N VAL A 125 -1.20 -28.94 10.54
CA VAL A 125 -1.05 -27.48 10.67
C VAL A 125 -1.09 -27.06 12.14
N ASN A 126 0.04 -26.60 12.68
CA ASN A 126 0.10 -25.97 14.00
C ASN A 126 -0.49 -24.55 13.98
N TYR A 127 -1.76 -24.41 14.33
CA TYR A 127 -2.48 -23.14 14.33
C TYR A 127 -1.93 -22.09 15.31
N ASP A 128 -1.30 -22.50 16.41
CA ASP A 128 -0.70 -21.56 17.35
C ASP A 128 0.55 -20.90 16.78
N GLU A 129 1.37 -21.67 16.07
CA GLU A 129 2.52 -21.12 15.34
C GLU A 129 2.07 -20.18 14.21
N VAL A 130 1.02 -20.56 13.47
CA VAL A 130 0.41 -19.69 12.44
C VAL A 130 -0.06 -18.37 13.05
N ARG A 131 -0.80 -18.43 14.17
CA ARG A 131 -1.29 -17.21 14.85
C ARG A 131 -0.13 -16.33 15.30
N LYS A 132 0.92 -16.91 15.89
CA LYS A 132 2.12 -16.17 16.31
C LYS A 132 2.80 -15.45 15.13
N LYS A 133 2.95 -16.12 14.00
CA LYS A 133 3.53 -15.52 12.77
C LYS A 133 2.66 -14.38 12.24
N LEU A 134 1.34 -14.54 12.23
CA LEU A 134 0.41 -13.51 11.76
C LEU A 134 0.44 -12.26 12.64
N VAL A 135 0.46 -12.42 13.97
CA VAL A 135 0.57 -11.29 14.91
C VAL A 135 1.89 -10.54 14.71
N ALA A 136 3.02 -11.25 14.64
CA ALA A 136 4.32 -10.64 14.39
C ALA A 136 4.36 -9.88 13.05
N GLY A 137 3.74 -10.45 12.01
CA GLY A 137 3.59 -9.80 10.70
C GLY A 137 2.74 -8.54 10.75
N PHE A 138 1.63 -8.56 11.49
CA PHE A 138 0.77 -7.40 11.71
C PHE A 138 1.51 -6.26 12.43
N GLU A 139 2.24 -6.57 13.50
CA GLU A 139 3.00 -5.57 14.24
C GLU A 139 4.13 -4.98 13.38
N LYS A 140 4.85 -5.81 12.62
CA LYS A 140 5.86 -5.33 11.66
C LYS A 140 5.24 -4.43 10.59
N ALA A 141 4.08 -4.80 10.06
CA ALA A 141 3.36 -4.01 9.06
C ALA A 141 2.91 -2.65 9.63
N GLN A 142 2.50 -2.59 10.90
CA GLN A 142 2.20 -1.31 11.57
C GLN A 142 3.44 -0.43 11.71
N ARG A 143 4.56 -0.99 12.21
CA ARG A 143 5.83 -0.25 12.38
C ARG A 143 6.38 0.27 11.05
N ASN A 144 6.15 -0.46 9.97
CA ASN A 144 6.58 -0.07 8.63
C ASN A 144 5.56 0.77 7.85
N HIS A 145 4.53 1.32 8.51
CA HIS A 145 3.48 2.13 7.89
C HIS A 145 2.75 1.45 6.72
N GLN A 146 2.60 0.14 6.79
CA GLN A 146 1.81 -0.67 5.85
C GLN A 146 0.41 -0.95 6.37
N ILE A 147 0.17 -0.74 7.67
CA ILE A 147 -1.14 -0.74 8.31
C ILE A 147 -1.15 0.42 9.30
N LEU A 148 -2.21 1.22 9.33
CA LEU A 148 -2.34 2.35 10.25
C LEU A 148 -3.49 2.09 11.22
N ILE A 149 -3.14 1.83 12.47
CA ILE A 149 -4.10 1.65 13.57
C ILE A 149 -3.83 2.74 14.60
N GLY A 150 -4.90 3.36 15.11
CA GLY A 150 -4.79 4.33 16.19
C GLY A 150 -5.97 5.30 16.28
N THR A 151 -5.73 6.45 16.90
CA THR A 151 -6.65 7.60 16.91
C THR A 151 -6.36 8.54 15.72
N PRO A 152 -7.22 9.54 15.42
CA PRO A 152 -6.89 10.54 14.41
C PRO A 152 -5.52 11.21 14.65
N ASP A 153 -5.20 11.54 15.91
CA ASP A 153 -3.95 12.22 16.29
C ASP A 153 -2.71 11.38 16.00
N THR A 154 -2.80 10.05 16.13
CA THR A 154 -1.66 9.15 15.86
C THR A 154 -1.60 8.71 14.40
N VAL A 155 -2.72 8.69 13.67
CA VAL A 155 -2.78 8.29 12.25
C VAL A 155 -2.40 9.43 11.31
N ILE A 156 -2.86 10.67 11.56
CA ILE A 156 -2.62 11.80 10.65
C ILE A 156 -1.12 12.03 10.40
N PRO A 157 -0.23 12.10 11.40
CA PRO A 157 1.20 12.31 11.16
C PRO A 157 1.84 11.20 10.32
N LYS A 158 1.41 9.94 10.49
CA LYS A 158 1.93 8.80 9.72
C LYS A 158 1.49 8.89 8.25
N VAL A 159 0.24 9.30 8.00
CA VAL A 159 -0.24 9.55 6.64
C VAL A 159 0.54 10.69 5.99
N LYS A 160 0.78 11.80 6.71
CA LYS A 160 1.61 12.91 6.20
C LYS A 160 3.01 12.45 5.77
N GLN A 161 3.67 11.62 6.59
CA GLN A 161 4.97 11.04 6.23
C GLN A 161 4.90 10.17 4.96
N ILE A 162 3.83 9.40 4.76
CA ILE A 162 3.63 8.65 3.51
C ILE A 162 3.49 9.62 2.32
N LEU A 163 2.70 10.68 2.49
CA LEU A 163 2.47 11.71 1.48
C LEU A 163 3.75 12.45 1.10
N ASP A 164 4.63 12.74 2.06
CA ASP A 164 5.92 13.37 1.80
C ASP A 164 6.77 12.53 0.86
N VAL A 165 6.81 11.21 1.10
CA VAL A 165 7.63 10.27 0.33
C VAL A 165 7.05 10.02 -1.07
N ILE A 166 5.86 9.44 -1.16
CA ILE A 166 5.32 8.87 -2.41
C ILE A 166 4.30 9.78 -3.11
N ARG A 167 3.98 10.94 -2.50
CA ARG A 167 3.26 12.07 -3.11
C ARG A 167 2.05 11.71 -3.99
N PRO A 168 1.13 10.82 -3.57
CA PRO A 168 0.05 10.35 -4.42
C PRO A 168 -1.09 11.39 -4.51
N GLY A 169 -1.65 11.57 -5.70
CA GLY A 169 -2.83 12.40 -5.94
C GLY A 169 -4.15 11.71 -5.57
N VAL A 170 -4.13 10.39 -5.44
CA VAL A 170 -5.27 9.58 -4.94
C VAL A 170 -4.83 8.83 -3.69
N PHE A 171 -5.53 9.02 -2.57
CA PHE A 171 -5.24 8.31 -1.32
C PHE A 171 -6.47 7.57 -0.84
N THR A 172 -6.35 6.25 -0.61
CA THR A 172 -7.46 5.38 -0.23
C THR A 172 -7.21 4.74 1.12
N PHE A 173 -8.15 4.95 2.04
CA PHE A 173 -8.18 4.26 3.33
C PHE A 173 -8.93 2.95 3.17
N PHE A 174 -8.26 1.84 3.42
CA PHE A 174 -8.84 0.51 3.31
C PHE A 174 -9.30 0.02 4.68
N ALA A 175 -10.61 -0.05 4.85
CA ALA A 175 -11.24 -0.35 6.13
C ALA A 175 -10.86 -1.74 6.66
N VAL A 176 -10.93 -1.89 7.98
CA VAL A 176 -10.66 -3.15 8.68
C VAL A 176 -11.41 -4.32 8.08
N GLN A 177 -10.68 -5.40 7.83
CA GLN A 177 -11.25 -6.68 7.47
C GLN A 177 -11.26 -7.57 8.72
N GLY A 178 -12.23 -8.48 8.83
CA GLY A 178 -12.33 -9.43 9.94
C GLY A 178 -13.41 -9.08 10.97
N PRO A 179 -13.43 -9.79 12.12
CA PRO A 179 -14.50 -9.69 13.10
C PRO A 179 -14.42 -8.36 13.87
N VAL A 180 -15.07 -7.33 13.32
CA VAL A 180 -15.26 -6.01 13.94
C VAL A 180 -16.73 -5.65 13.78
N GLY A 181 -17.37 -5.23 14.88
CA GLY A 181 -18.78 -4.88 14.92
C GLY A 181 -19.12 -3.71 13.99
N ASN A 182 -20.39 -3.65 13.55
CA ASN A 182 -20.84 -2.59 12.65
C ASN A 182 -20.70 -1.20 13.29
N GLU A 183 -21.02 -1.07 14.58
CA GLU A 183 -20.89 0.19 15.30
C GLU A 183 -19.44 0.71 15.28
N ASP A 184 -18.46 -0.14 15.61
CA ASP A 184 -17.05 0.24 15.58
C ASP A 184 -16.56 0.58 14.16
N ARG A 185 -17.07 -0.11 13.13
CA ARG A 185 -16.78 0.23 11.73
C ARG A 185 -17.31 1.62 11.36
N MET A 186 -18.54 1.93 11.77
CA MET A 186 -19.15 3.23 11.54
C MET A 186 -18.44 4.33 12.32
N THR A 187 -18.01 4.05 13.55
CA THR A 187 -17.16 4.96 14.34
C THR A 187 -15.83 5.23 13.64
N SER A 188 -15.13 4.19 13.17
CA SER A 188 -13.88 4.35 12.42
C SER A 188 -14.09 5.19 11.15
N LEU A 189 -15.19 4.97 10.42
CA LEU A 189 -15.52 5.74 9.22
C LEU A 189 -15.82 7.20 9.55
N ARG A 190 -16.57 7.46 10.63
CA ARG A 190 -16.85 8.80 11.12
C ARG A 190 -15.56 9.53 11.48
N LEU A 191 -14.67 8.91 12.26
CA LEU A 191 -13.37 9.49 12.64
C LEU A 191 -12.49 9.79 11.41
N LEU A 192 -12.50 8.91 10.41
CA LEU A 192 -11.84 9.16 9.13
C LEU A 192 -12.42 10.40 8.44
N GLY A 193 -13.75 10.47 8.30
CA GLY A 193 -14.44 11.53 7.57
C GLY A 193 -14.36 12.90 8.25
N GLU A 194 -14.46 12.93 9.58
CA GLU A 194 -14.51 14.18 10.36
C GLU A 194 -13.12 14.74 10.67
N HIS A 195 -12.11 13.91 10.87
CA HIS A 195 -10.79 14.35 11.35
C HIS A 195 -9.66 14.07 10.37
N VAL A 196 -9.53 12.84 9.89
CA VAL A 196 -8.37 12.43 9.08
C VAL A 196 -8.44 13.02 7.68
N VAL A 197 -9.51 12.74 6.93
CA VAL A 197 -9.64 13.16 5.53
C VAL A 197 -9.51 14.69 5.37
N PRO A 198 -10.13 15.54 6.21
CA PRO A 198 -9.92 16.98 6.14
C PRO A 198 -8.46 17.39 6.36
N ALA A 199 -7.82 16.90 7.43
CA ALA A 199 -6.42 17.21 7.74
C ALA A 199 -5.45 16.77 6.64
N ILE A 200 -5.70 15.62 6.02
CA ILE A 200 -4.89 15.11 4.91
C ILE A 200 -5.12 15.90 3.62
N ARG A 201 -6.36 16.34 3.34
CA ARG A 201 -6.64 17.22 2.20
C ARG A 201 -5.96 18.57 2.33
N ASP A 202 -5.98 19.16 3.52
CA ASP A 202 -5.32 20.45 3.75
C ASP A 202 -3.81 20.34 3.63
N TYR A 203 -3.23 19.27 4.18
CA TYR A 203 -1.81 18.99 3.99
C TYR A 203 -1.43 18.69 2.54
N ALA A 204 -2.24 17.93 1.81
CA ALA A 204 -2.01 17.67 0.39
C ALA A 204 -2.01 18.96 -0.45
N LYS A 205 -2.86 19.94 -0.12
CA LYS A 205 -2.83 21.28 -0.73
C LYS A 205 -1.55 22.03 -0.35
N GLU A 206 -1.16 22.01 0.92
CA GLU A 206 0.03 22.66 1.45
C GLU A 206 1.29 22.21 0.71
N ILE A 207 1.47 20.89 0.52
CA ILE A 207 2.62 20.33 -0.18
C ILE A 207 2.41 20.28 -1.71
N GLY A 208 1.30 20.81 -2.23
CA GLY A 208 1.08 21.02 -3.67
C GLY A 208 0.67 19.78 -4.48
N LEU A 209 0.10 18.74 -3.86
CA LEU A 209 -0.39 17.57 -4.60
C LEU A 209 -1.61 17.92 -5.46
N LYS A 210 -1.63 17.35 -6.66
CA LYS A 210 -2.74 17.42 -7.62
C LYS A 210 -3.37 16.04 -7.77
N ASP A 211 -4.69 15.99 -7.68
CA ASP A 211 -5.48 14.81 -8.00
C ASP A 211 -5.82 14.75 -9.51
N PRO A 212 -6.30 13.60 -10.03
CA PRO A 212 -6.66 13.43 -11.45
C PRO A 212 -7.82 14.31 -11.95
N PHE A 213 -8.63 14.87 -11.06
CA PHE A 213 -9.74 15.76 -11.40
C PHE A 213 -9.27 17.22 -11.48
N THR A 214 -8.23 17.59 -10.72
CA THR A 214 -7.59 18.91 -10.75
C THR A 214 -6.57 19.01 -11.90
N ARG A 215 -5.78 17.97 -12.16
CA ARG A 215 -4.86 17.89 -13.30
C ARG A 215 -5.06 16.55 -13.99
N LEU A 216 -5.48 16.60 -15.25
CA LEU A 216 -5.70 15.38 -16.03
C LEU A 216 -4.35 14.68 -16.30
N PRO A 217 -4.20 13.39 -15.95
CA PRO A 217 -2.98 12.62 -16.18
C PRO A 217 -2.49 12.69 -17.63
N GLY A 218 -1.16 12.82 -17.80
CA GLY A 218 -0.52 12.85 -19.12
C GLY A 218 -0.63 14.17 -19.88
N LYS A 219 -1.25 15.21 -19.30
CA LYS A 219 -1.39 16.52 -19.98
C LYS A 219 -0.19 17.44 -19.83
N GLN A 220 0.65 17.24 -18.81
CA GLN A 220 1.88 18.01 -18.67
C GLN A 220 2.90 17.50 -19.68
N LYS A 221 3.10 18.23 -20.78
CA LYS A 221 4.09 17.86 -21.81
C LYS A 221 5.50 17.92 -21.24
N LEU A 222 6.33 16.94 -21.63
CA LEU A 222 7.76 16.96 -21.38
C LEU A 222 8.49 17.14 -22.71
N THR A 223 9.28 18.20 -22.81
CA THR A 223 10.10 18.46 -23.99
C THR A 223 11.18 17.39 -24.11
N SER A 224 11.39 16.86 -25.32
CA SER A 224 12.44 15.88 -25.58
C SER A 224 13.81 16.39 -25.13
N GLY A 225 14.57 15.55 -24.42
CA GLY A 225 15.89 15.88 -23.88
C GLY A 225 15.89 16.64 -22.55
N VAL A 226 14.73 17.07 -22.04
CA VAL A 226 14.61 17.65 -20.69
C VAL A 226 14.47 16.52 -19.67
N GLN A 227 15.23 16.62 -18.56
CA GLN A 227 15.10 15.68 -17.45
C GLN A 227 13.75 15.85 -16.76
N ARG A 228 13.05 14.75 -16.50
CA ARG A 228 11.79 14.77 -15.75
C ARG A 228 12.00 15.22 -14.29
N ASP A 229 10.98 15.85 -13.71
CA ASP A 229 10.97 16.17 -12.28
C ASP A 229 10.93 14.87 -11.43
N PRO A 230 11.46 14.90 -10.19
CA PRO A 230 11.29 13.80 -9.25
C PRO A 230 9.80 13.65 -8.86
N VAL A 231 9.36 12.40 -8.74
CA VAL A 231 7.99 12.04 -8.32
C VAL A 231 7.92 11.47 -6.90
N VAL A 232 9.08 11.30 -6.26
CA VAL A 232 9.25 10.76 -4.91
C VAL A 232 10.25 11.64 -4.16
N ASP A 233 10.01 11.88 -2.87
CA ASP A 233 11.01 12.41 -1.96
C ASP A 233 11.75 11.26 -1.23
N ARG A 234 12.98 10.97 -1.68
CA ARG A 234 13.82 9.92 -1.11
C ARG A 234 14.49 10.34 0.19
N ASP A 235 14.59 11.64 0.47
CA ASP A 235 15.15 12.13 1.73
C ASP A 235 14.10 12.00 2.84
N ALA A 236 12.84 12.33 2.56
CA ALA A 236 11.72 12.03 3.45
C ALA A 236 11.66 10.55 3.84
N LEU A 237 11.96 9.63 2.89
CA LEU A 237 11.96 8.19 3.16
C LEU A 237 12.99 7.79 4.22
N LYS A 238 14.15 8.45 4.26
CA LYS A 238 15.23 8.17 5.24
C LYS A 238 14.84 8.58 6.66
N HIS A 239 13.89 9.50 6.81
CA HIS A 239 13.40 9.96 8.11
C HIS A 239 12.36 9.01 8.72
N ILE A 240 11.81 8.08 7.93
CA ILE A 240 10.93 7.02 8.42
C ILE A 240 11.79 5.85 8.89
N LYS A 241 11.73 5.55 10.19
CA LYS A 241 12.45 4.41 10.78
C LYS A 241 11.69 3.11 10.51
N PHE A 242 12.09 2.39 9.47
CA PHE A 242 11.61 1.03 9.22
C PHE A 242 12.41 0.01 10.04
N GLU A 243 11.76 -1.05 10.49
CA GLU A 243 12.44 -2.22 11.05
C GLU A 243 12.70 -3.28 9.96
N ALA A 244 13.88 -3.89 10.05
CA ALA A 244 14.37 -4.92 9.12
C ALA A 244 13.51 -6.19 9.12
#